data_AF-A0A3B9WXQ1-F1
#
_entry.id   AF-A0A3B9WXQ1-F1
#
_cell.length_a   1.000
_cell.length_b   1.000
_cell.length_c   1.000
_cell.angle_alpha   90.00
_cell.angle_beta   90.00
_cell.angle_gamma   90.00
#
_symmetry.space_group_name_H-M   'P 1'
#
loop_
_entity.id
_entity.type
_entity.pdbx_description
1 polymer ?
#
loop_
_entity_poly.entity_id
_entity_poly.type
_entity_poly.pdbx_seq_one_letter_code
_entity_poly.pdbx_strand_id
1 'polypeptide(L)'
;KPYSLADKLSKLIPFEPGITLKKAFEDEPLLGEFVDSDEDAQEIMEMAYKLEGITRNVGKHAGGVVIAPTKLTDFTPLYCDETGQNLVTQFDKNDVETA
;
A
#
# COMPACT_ATOMS: atom_id res chain seq x y z
N LYS A 1 18.28 4.34 10.40
CA LYS A 1 18.85 5.24 9.36
C LYS A 1 18.15 6.60 9.43
N PRO A 2 18.81 7.72 9.13
CA PRO A 2 18.21 9.05 9.24
C PRO A 2 17.09 9.25 8.20
N TYR A 3 16.07 10.04 8.54
CA TYR A 3 14.94 10.35 7.65
C TYR A 3 15.40 10.92 6.30
N SER A 4 16.46 11.74 6.32
CA SER A 4 17.04 12.37 5.14
C SER A 4 17.53 11.39 4.08
N LEU A 5 17.94 10.18 4.45
CA LEU A 5 18.33 9.15 3.49
C LEU A 5 17.12 8.58 2.75
N ALA A 6 16.08 8.21 3.50
CA ALA A 6 14.84 7.70 2.94
C ALA A 6 14.12 8.76 2.08
N ASP A 7 14.17 10.03 2.49
CA ASP A 7 13.63 11.17 1.72
C ASP A 7 14.37 11.40 0.39
N LYS A 8 15.69 11.18 0.35
CA LYS A 8 16.44 11.23 -0.91
C LYS A 8 16.04 10.10 -1.84
N LEU A 9 15.93 8.87 -1.33
CA LEU A 9 15.47 7.71 -2.11
C LEU A 9 14.06 7.93 -2.66
N SER A 10 13.12 8.39 -1.83
CA SER A 10 11.73 8.55 -2.25
C SER A 10 11.55 9.63 -3.33
N LYS A 11 12.40 10.66 -3.34
CA LYS A 11 12.40 11.71 -4.37
C LYS A 11 12.91 11.25 -5.73
N LEU A 12 13.66 10.15 -5.79
CA LEU A 12 14.09 9.52 -7.03
C LEU A 12 13.04 8.55 -7.60
N ILE A 13 11.96 8.27 -6.86
CA ILE A 13 10.84 7.47 -7.38
C ILE A 13 9.94 8.38 -8.22
N PRO A 14 9.68 8.05 -9.50
CA PRO A 14 8.78 8.83 -10.35
C PRO A 14 7.36 8.94 -9.76
N PHE A 15 6.74 10.10 -9.91
CA PHE A 15 5.38 10.35 -9.43
C PHE A 15 4.34 9.87 -10.44
N GLU A 16 3.99 8.58 -10.36
CA GLU A 16 2.98 7.95 -11.22
C GLU A 16 2.05 7.03 -10.41
N PRO A 17 0.72 7.10 -10.61
CA PRO A 17 -0.20 6.12 -10.03
C PRO A 17 0.15 4.70 -10.49
N GLY A 18 0.37 3.79 -9.54
CA GLY A 18 0.74 2.40 -9.84
C GLY A 18 2.21 2.21 -10.19
N ILE A 19 3.09 3.17 -9.87
CA ILE A 19 4.54 2.97 -9.94
C ILE A 19 4.97 1.73 -9.13
N THR A 20 5.99 1.03 -9.63
CA THR A 20 6.66 -0.06 -8.92
C THR A 20 8.14 0.25 -8.79
N LEU A 21 8.79 -0.33 -7.79
CA LEU A 21 10.24 -0.21 -7.57
C LEU A 21 11.03 -0.68 -8.79
N LYS A 22 10.57 -1.74 -9.45
CA LYS A 22 11.17 -2.21 -10.72
C LYS A 22 11.08 -1.13 -11.81
N LYS A 23 9.90 -0.57 -12.04
CA LYS A 23 9.70 0.48 -13.05
C LYS A 23 10.49 1.75 -12.70
N ALA A 24 10.55 2.13 -11.42
CA ALA A 24 11.36 3.25 -10.97
C ALA A 24 12.85 3.08 -11.29
N PHE A 25 13.40 1.88 -11.15
CA PHE A 25 14.78 1.56 -11.53
C PHE A 25 15.03 1.60 -13.04
N GLU A 26 14.02 1.26 -13.85
CA GLU A 26 14.10 1.34 -15.32
C GLU A 26 14.00 2.80 -15.80
N ASP A 27 13.18 3.61 -15.14
CA ASP A 27 12.85 4.98 -15.55
C ASP A 27 13.81 6.05 -15.01
N GLU A 28 14.45 5.83 -13.85
CA GLU A 28 15.37 6.78 -13.19
C GLU A 28 16.75 6.17 -12.94
N PRO A 29 17.73 6.37 -13.84
CA PRO A 29 19.09 5.86 -13.68
C PRO A 29 19.79 6.33 -12.40
N LEU A 30 19.49 7.55 -11.92
CA LEU A 30 20.09 8.08 -10.69
C LEU A 30 19.71 7.29 -9.45
N LEU A 31 18.55 6.60 -9.47
CA LEU A 31 18.14 5.71 -8.39
C LEU A 31 19.09 4.52 -8.28
N GLY A 32 19.42 3.91 -9.41
CA GLY A 32 20.38 2.80 -9.48
C GLY A 32 21.77 3.24 -9.03
N GLU A 33 22.28 4.36 -9.57
CA GLU A 33 23.59 4.90 -9.19
C GLU A 33 23.67 5.21 -7.69
N PHE A 34 22.61 5.82 -7.13
CA PHE A 34 22.57 6.16 -5.71
C PHE A 34 22.57 4.92 -4.83
N VAL A 35 21.72 3.93 -5.15
CA VAL A 35 21.66 2.66 -4.43
C VAL A 35 22.98 1.89 -4.55
N ASP A 36 23.62 1.86 -5.71
CA ASP A 36 24.91 1.17 -5.87
C ASP A 36 26.05 1.86 -5.09
N SER A 37 25.95 3.18 -4.87
CA SER A 37 26.98 3.97 -4.19
C SER A 37 26.91 3.97 -2.65
N ASP A 38 25.79 3.52 -2.07
CA ASP A 38 25.49 3.68 -0.64
C ASP A 38 24.94 2.37 -0.05
N GLU A 39 25.73 1.69 0.80
CA GLU A 39 25.36 0.43 1.46
C GLU A 39 24.07 0.58 2.30
N ASP A 40 23.88 1.76 2.90
CA ASP A 40 22.70 2.02 3.68
C ASP A 40 21.44 2.10 2.80
N ALA A 41 21.56 2.66 1.60
CA ALA A 41 20.51 2.69 0.58
C ALA A 41 20.20 1.30 0.03
N GLN A 42 21.21 0.44 -0.17
CA GLN A 42 21.02 -0.95 -0.61
C GLN A 42 20.16 -1.75 0.35
N GLU A 43 20.44 -1.69 1.65
CA GLU A 43 19.67 -2.43 2.66
C GLU A 43 18.21 -1.93 2.71
N ILE A 44 17.98 -0.62 2.60
CA ILE A 44 16.62 -0.07 2.53
C ILE A 44 15.90 -0.62 1.29
N MET A 45 16.57 -0.61 0.15
CA MET A 45 16.00 -1.04 -1.12
C MET A 45 15.67 -2.54 -1.13
N GLU A 46 16.55 -3.37 -0.57
CA GLU A 46 16.32 -4.81 -0.41
C GLU A 46 15.08 -5.10 0.43
N MET A 47 14.92 -4.38 1.54
CA MET A 47 13.71 -4.49 2.37
C MET A 47 12.48 -3.95 1.64
N ALA A 48 12.60 -2.85 0.89
CA ALA A 48 11.50 -2.26 0.15
C ALA A 48 10.94 -3.25 -0.90
N TYR A 49 11.80 -3.97 -1.62
CA TYR A 49 11.36 -5.02 -2.56
C TYR A 49 10.57 -6.15 -1.89
N LYS A 50 10.89 -6.50 -0.64
CA LYS A 50 10.15 -7.54 0.11
C LYS A 50 8.78 -7.05 0.60
N LEU A 51 8.60 -5.73 0.74
CA LEU A 51 7.41 -5.10 1.30
C LEU A 51 6.53 -4.44 0.22
N GLU A 52 6.98 -4.33 -1.03
CA GLU A 52 6.19 -3.73 -2.10
C GLU A 52 4.88 -4.50 -2.31
N GLY A 53 3.77 -3.76 -2.35
CA GLY A 53 2.44 -4.33 -2.62
C GLY A 53 1.73 -4.96 -1.43
N ILE A 54 2.34 -4.99 -0.24
CA ILE A 54 1.66 -5.54 0.95
C ILE A 54 0.56 -4.59 1.47
N THR A 55 -0.52 -5.17 1.98
CA THR A 55 -1.58 -4.42 2.64
C THR A 55 -1.08 -3.81 3.95
N ARG A 56 -1.13 -2.48 4.06
CA ARG A 56 -0.62 -1.75 5.24
C ARG A 56 -1.62 -1.65 6.39
N ASN A 57 -2.83 -1.20 6.10
CA ASN A 57 -3.85 -0.91 7.11
C ASN A 57 -5.25 -0.81 6.46
N VAL A 58 -6.28 -0.75 7.29
CA VAL A 58 -7.64 -0.47 6.84
C VAL A 58 -7.72 0.95 6.27
N GLY A 59 -8.44 1.10 5.15
CA GLY A 59 -8.60 2.38 4.46
C GLY A 59 -9.33 3.42 5.32
N LYS A 60 -8.99 4.70 5.14
CA LYS A 60 -9.62 5.81 5.87
C LYS A 60 -11.08 6.03 5.47
N HIS A 61 -11.43 5.73 4.23
CA HIS A 61 -12.79 5.89 3.69
C HIS A 61 -13.24 4.56 3.07
N ALA A 62 -14.53 4.26 3.18
CA ALA A 62 -15.12 3.12 2.49
C ALA A 62 -15.05 3.29 0.96
N GLY A 63 -14.86 2.17 0.24
CA GLY A 63 -14.77 2.17 -1.23
C GLY A 63 -16.12 2.26 -1.96
N GLY A 64 -17.24 2.07 -1.26
CA GLY A 64 -18.59 2.09 -1.80
C GLY A 64 -19.64 1.66 -0.76
N VAL A 65 -20.89 1.52 -1.22
CA VAL A 65 -22.02 1.03 -0.40
C VAL A 65 -22.46 -0.32 -0.94
N VAL A 66 -22.62 -1.30 -0.06
CA VAL A 66 -23.12 -2.64 -0.37
C VAL A 66 -24.51 -2.81 0.26
N ILE A 67 -25.44 -3.42 -0.49
CA ILE A 67 -26.81 -3.67 -0.04
C ILE A 67 -27.08 -5.18 -0.14
N ALA A 68 -27.40 -5.79 0.99
CA ALA A 68 -27.74 -7.21 1.08
C ALA A 68 -29.27 -7.39 1.24
N PRO A 69 -29.84 -8.53 0.81
CA PRO A 69 -31.27 -8.82 0.98
C PRO A 69 -31.66 -9.11 2.44
N THR A 70 -30.69 -9.50 3.28
CA THR A 70 -30.84 -9.70 4.73
C THR A 70 -29.71 -8.97 5.48
N LYS A 71 -29.35 -9.38 6.70
CA LYS A 71 -28.29 -8.71 7.46
C LYS A 71 -26.95 -8.91 6.74
N LEU A 72 -26.11 -7.88 6.69
CA LEU A 72 -24.77 -7.97 6.09
C LEU A 72 -23.92 -9.10 6.72
N THR A 73 -24.11 -9.36 8.01
CA THR A 73 -23.41 -10.45 8.73
C THR A 73 -23.78 -11.84 8.27
N ASP A 74 -24.85 -12.00 7.49
CA ASP A 74 -25.20 -13.28 6.86
C ASP A 74 -24.26 -13.60 5.68
N PHE A 75 -23.52 -12.60 5.18
CA PHE A 75 -22.65 -12.69 3.99
C PHE A 75 -21.17 -12.39 4.31
N THR A 76 -20.88 -11.43 5.20
CA THR A 76 -19.51 -11.00 5.52
C THR A 76 -19.37 -10.56 6.98
N PRO A 77 -18.22 -10.82 7.63
CA PRO A 77 -17.87 -10.11 8.85
C PRO A 77 -17.70 -8.61 8.58
N LEU A 78 -17.88 -7.80 9.64
CA LEU A 78 -17.74 -6.34 9.59
C LEU A 78 -16.49 -5.90 10.35
N TYR A 79 -15.91 -4.79 9.91
CA TYR A 79 -14.90 -4.03 10.64
C TYR A 79 -15.51 -2.71 11.12
N CYS A 80 -15.06 -2.22 12.27
CA CYS A 80 -15.39 -0.89 12.80
C CYS A 80 -14.11 -0.25 13.37
N ASP A 81 -14.13 1.07 13.52
CA ASP A 81 -13.06 1.77 14.22
C ASP A 81 -13.03 1.44 15.72
N GLU A 82 -12.04 1.98 16.43
CA GLU A 82 -11.84 1.75 17.86
C GLU A 82 -13.03 2.18 18.74
N THR A 83 -13.89 3.07 18.24
CA THR A 83 -15.10 3.53 18.93
C THR A 83 -16.33 2.69 18.60
N GLY A 84 -16.19 1.68 17.73
CA GLY A 84 -17.28 0.85 17.22
C GLY A 84 -18.10 1.53 16.13
N GLN A 85 -17.62 2.64 15.57
CA GLN A 85 -18.29 3.37 14.49
C GLN A 85 -17.69 3.02 13.12
N ASN A 86 -18.21 3.62 12.05
CA ASN A 86 -17.69 3.47 10.68
C ASN A 86 -17.63 2.00 10.23
N LEU A 87 -18.77 1.31 10.32
CA LEU A 87 -18.92 -0.08 9.88
C LEU A 87 -18.64 -0.23 8.39
N VAL A 88 -17.74 -1.16 8.04
CA VAL A 88 -17.42 -1.57 6.67
C VAL A 88 -17.35 -3.09 6.58
N THR A 89 -17.53 -3.64 5.38
CA THR A 89 -17.29 -5.06 5.12
C THR A 89 -15.80 -5.37 5.22
N GLN A 90 -15.44 -6.55 5.74
CA GLN A 90 -14.03 -6.96 5.77
C GLN A 90 -13.55 -7.42 4.38
N PHE A 91 -14.46 -7.87 3.52
CA PHE A 91 -14.17 -8.08 2.10
C PHE A 91 -14.04 -6.74 1.40
N ASP A 92 -13.04 -6.65 0.53
CA ASP A 92 -12.85 -5.48 -0.33
C ASP A 92 -13.92 -5.41 -1.42
N LYS A 93 -13.84 -4.39 -2.28
CA LYS A 93 -14.85 -4.13 -3.33
C LYS A 93 -15.09 -5.35 -4.22
N ASN A 94 -14.04 -6.04 -4.66
CA ASN A 94 -14.19 -7.12 -5.63
C ASN A 94 -14.62 -8.41 -4.92
N ASP A 95 -14.07 -8.65 -3.73
CA ASP A 95 -14.39 -9.83 -2.93
C ASP A 95 -15.86 -9.80 -2.46
N VAL A 96 -16.36 -8.64 -2.03
CA VAL A 96 -17.75 -8.50 -1.55
C VAL A 96 -18.79 -8.58 -2.68
N GLU A 97 -18.41 -8.24 -3.92
CA GLU A 97 -19.28 -8.38 -5.09
C GLU A 97 -19.38 -9.84 -5.55
N THR A 98 -18.39 -10.67 -5.23
CA THR A 98 -18.30 -12.07 -5.65
C THR A 98 -18.86 -13.06 -4.60
N ALA A 99 -18.93 -12.65 -3.33
CA ALA A 99 -19.38 -13.48 -2.20
C ALA A 99 -20.89 -13.76 -2.20
#